data_AF-A0A0L0T4Q1-F1
#
_entry.id   AF-A0A0L0T4Q1-F1
#
_cell.length_a   1.000
_cell.length_b   1.000
_cell.length_c   1.000
_cell.angle_alpha   90.00
_cell.angle_beta   90.00
_cell.angle_gamma   90.00
#
_symmetry.space_group_name_H-M   'P 1'
#
loop_
_entity.id
_entity.type
_entity.pdbx_description
1 polymer ?
#
loop_
_entity_poly.entity_id
_entity_poly.type
_entity_poly.pdbx_seq_one_letter_code
_entity_poly.pdbx_strand_id
1 'polypeptide(L)'
;MTALNFLILDDADSQSVAGSVSFSSFVDPSVDANLFIITSRKAGVSATNKQQCIAYVELKCPTLDGSVEMIARGWHNEHTIYRIYCRQEDFLLRAAHLRWLLGIREGMEPENTS
;
A
#
# COMPACT_ATOMS: atom_id res chain seq x y z
N MET A 1 14.66 -10.70 -13.33
CA MET A 1 13.24 -10.70 -12.93
C MET A 1 12.83 -9.26 -12.77
N THR A 2 11.59 -8.89 -13.11
CA THR A 2 11.08 -7.53 -12.91
C THR A 2 10.53 -7.42 -11.50
N ALA A 3 10.98 -6.42 -10.74
CA ALA A 3 10.48 -6.18 -9.39
C ALA A 3 8.96 -5.95 -9.39
N LEU A 4 8.26 -6.55 -8.43
CA LEU A 4 6.81 -6.39 -8.24
C LEU A 4 6.54 -5.10 -7.47
N ASN A 5 5.76 -4.20 -8.05
CA ASN A 5 5.36 -2.95 -7.41
C ASN A 5 4.11 -3.14 -6.53
N PHE A 6 4.27 -2.91 -5.23
CA PHE A 6 3.22 -2.97 -4.22
C PHE A 6 2.81 -1.58 -3.75
N LEU A 7 1.50 -1.30 -3.78
CA LEU A 7 0.93 -0.14 -3.13
C LEU A 7 0.46 -0.49 -1.73
N ILE A 8 0.96 0.23 -0.74
CA ILE A 8 0.66 0.09 0.68
C ILE A 8 -0.20 1.27 1.10
N LEU A 9 -1.40 0.99 1.59
CA LEU A 9 -2.25 1.96 2.29
C LEU A 9 -2.14 1.70 3.78
N ASP A 10 -1.62 2.68 4.52
CA ASP A 10 -1.39 2.53 5.96
C ASP A 10 -1.88 3.76 6.73
N ASP A 11 -2.65 3.56 7.79
CA ASP A 11 -2.96 4.61 8.76
C ASP A 11 -2.70 4.08 10.17
N ALA A 12 -1.47 4.29 10.65
CA ALA A 12 -1.00 3.78 11.93
C ALA A 12 -1.75 4.37 13.14
N ASP A 13 -2.55 5.42 12.94
CA ASP A 13 -3.39 6.02 13.98
C ASP A 13 -4.72 5.28 14.18
N SER A 14 -5.13 4.45 13.23
CA SER A 14 -6.33 3.63 13.38
C SER A 14 -5.97 2.27 13.97
N GLN A 15 -6.68 1.87 15.02
CA GLN A 15 -6.57 0.52 15.56
C GLN A 15 -7.07 -0.47 14.50
N SER A 16 -6.16 -1.27 13.96
CA SER A 16 -6.54 -2.49 13.26
C SER A 16 -6.83 -3.56 14.32
N VAL A 17 -7.89 -4.33 14.10
CA VAL A 17 -8.20 -5.53 14.91
C VAL A 17 -7.08 -6.58 14.79
N ALA A 18 -6.30 -6.52 13.70
CA ALA A 18 -5.09 -7.30 13.52
C ALA A 18 -3.88 -6.65 14.23
N GLY A 19 -3.08 -7.47 14.91
CA GLY A 19 -1.88 -7.07 15.67
C GLY A 19 -0.79 -6.36 14.85
N SER A 20 0.42 -6.20 15.40
CA SER A 20 1.53 -5.43 14.80
C SER A 20 2.14 -6.12 13.57
N VAL A 21 1.38 -6.23 12.49
CA VAL A 21 1.85 -6.79 11.22
C VAL A 21 2.32 -5.65 10.32
N SER A 22 3.54 -5.77 9.80
CA SER A 22 4.15 -4.83 8.85
C SER A 22 3.84 -5.27 7.42
N PHE A 23 3.85 -4.37 6.43
CA PHE A 23 3.74 -4.78 5.03
C PHE A 23 4.85 -5.79 4.63
N SER A 24 6.01 -5.72 5.29
CA SER A 24 7.11 -6.68 5.13
C SER A 24 6.76 -8.10 5.56
N SER A 25 5.68 -8.29 6.32
CA SER A 25 5.15 -9.61 6.65
C SER A 25 4.35 -10.23 5.51
N PHE A 26 4.07 -9.48 4.45
CA PHE A 26 3.27 -9.92 3.30
C PHE A 26 4.04 -9.87 1.98
N VAL A 27 5.33 -9.56 2.06
CA VAL A 27 6.24 -9.60 0.91
C VAL A 27 7.25 -10.68 1.22
N ASP A 28 7.14 -11.80 0.51
CA ASP A 28 8.14 -12.88 0.56
C ASP A 28 9.54 -12.29 0.32
N PRO A 29 10.52 -12.51 1.23
CA PRO A 29 11.87 -11.98 1.08
C PRO A 29 12.59 -12.40 -0.22
N SER A 30 12.13 -13.46 -0.88
CA SER A 30 12.63 -13.95 -2.16
C SER A 30 12.07 -13.18 -3.36
N VAL A 31 11.02 -12.38 -3.16
CA VAL A 31 10.40 -11.54 -4.18
C VAL A 31 11.10 -10.19 -4.21
N ASP A 32 11.66 -9.84 -5.38
CA ASP A 32 12.13 -8.48 -5.65
C ASP A 32 10.92 -7.54 -5.70
N ALA A 33 10.78 -6.65 -4.70
CA ALA A 33 9.59 -5.86 -4.46
C ALA A 33 9.91 -4.37 -4.32
N ASN A 34 9.18 -3.56 -5.07
CA ASN A 34 9.19 -2.11 -4.98
C ASN A 34 7.98 -1.63 -4.18
N LEU A 35 8.21 -0.74 -3.23
CA LEU A 35 7.16 -0.28 -2.32
C LEU A 35 6.72 1.15 -2.66
N PHE A 36 5.41 1.34 -2.69
CA PHE A 36 4.74 2.64 -2.83
C PHE A 36 3.84 2.83 -1.62
N ILE A 37 4.04 3.87 -0.82
CA ILE A 37 3.34 4.01 0.47
C ILE A 37 2.48 5.26 0.51
N ILE A 38 1.19 5.10 0.76
CA ILE A 38 0.27 6.19 1.09
C ILE A 38 -0.10 6.04 2.56
N THR A 39 0.21 7.05 3.37
CA THR A 39 -0.10 7.02 4.79
C THR A 39 -0.68 8.32 5.34
N SER A 40 -1.19 8.30 6.57
CA SER A 40 -1.57 9.52 7.28
C SER A 40 -0.34 10.26 7.83
N ARG A 41 -0.37 11.60 7.87
CA ARG A 41 0.72 12.41 8.44
C ARG A 41 1.00 12.14 9.91
N LYS A 42 -0.01 11.67 10.64
CA LYS A 42 0.14 11.39 12.07
C LYS A 42 0.88 10.07 12.30
N ALA A 43 0.58 9.05 11.49
CA ALA A 43 1.34 7.82 11.42
C ALA A 43 2.78 8.08 10.97
N GLY A 44 2.92 8.75 9.82
CA GLY A 44 4.20 9.00 9.17
C GLY A 44 4.86 7.72 8.66
N VAL A 45 5.70 7.84 7.62
CA VAL A 45 6.51 6.70 7.18
C VAL A 45 7.79 6.63 8.03
N SER A 46 8.14 5.45 8.55
CA SER A 46 9.39 5.27 9.30
C SER A 46 10.62 5.59 8.43
N ALA A 47 11.72 6.03 9.03
CA ALA A 47 12.95 6.35 8.28
C ALA A 47 13.48 5.17 7.46
N THR A 48 13.36 3.95 7.99
CA THR A 48 13.71 2.70 7.30
C THR A 48 12.83 2.49 6.06
N ASN A 49 11.52 2.63 6.19
CA ASN A 49 10.59 2.45 5.07
C ASN A 49 10.80 3.52 3.98
N LYS A 50 11.14 4.76 4.37
CA LYS A 50 11.48 5.84 3.43
C LYS A 50 12.69 5.53 2.55
N GLN A 51 13.64 4.73 3.05
CA GLN A 51 14.83 4.31 2.29
C GLN A 51 14.54 3.14 1.35
N GLN A 52 13.50 2.36 1.64
CA GLN A 52 13.16 1.13 0.91
C GLN A 52 12.05 1.34 -0.14
N CYS A 53 11.23 2.38 0.00
CA CYS A 53 10.18 2.69 -0.95
C CYS A 53 10.68 3.49 -2.15
N ILE A 54 10.08 3.22 -3.31
CA ILE A 54 10.28 4.01 -4.53
C ILE A 54 9.63 5.38 -4.38
N ALA A 55 8.42 5.41 -3.80
CA ALA A 55 7.70 6.65 -3.52
C ALA A 55 6.84 6.51 -2.27
N TYR A 56 6.64 7.63 -1.58
CA TYR A 56 5.70 7.70 -0.47
C TYR A 56 5.03 9.07 -0.39
N VAL A 57 3.85 9.11 0.23
CA VAL A 57 3.13 10.34 0.52
C VAL A 57 2.44 10.25 1.89
N GLU A 58 2.48 11.36 2.61
CA GLU A 58 1.85 11.51 3.92
C GLU A 58 0.68 12.51 3.80
N LEU A 59 -0.54 11.98 3.81
CA LEU A 59 -1.78 12.74 3.64
C LEU A 59 -2.37 13.12 5.01
N LYS A 60 -3.00 14.29 5.10
CA LYS A 60 -3.63 14.72 6.36
C LYS A 60 -4.83 13.83 6.71
N CYS A 61 -5.63 13.48 5.72
CA CYS A 61 -6.84 12.67 5.86
C CYS A 61 -7.00 11.73 4.65
N PRO A 62 -6.24 10.62 4.56
CA PRO A 62 -6.27 9.71 3.40
C PRO A 62 -7.64 9.06 3.15
N THR A 63 -8.57 9.15 4.10
CA THR A 63 -9.92 8.57 4.01
C THR A 63 -11.01 9.56 3.57
N LEU A 64 -10.74 10.87 3.53
CA LEU A 64 -11.79 11.90 3.41
C LEU A 64 -11.94 12.52 2.01
N ASP A 65 -11.01 12.27 1.10
CA ASP A 65 -11.09 12.78 -0.28
C ASP A 65 -10.58 11.73 -1.30
N GLY A 66 -10.53 12.12 -2.58
CA GLY A 66 -10.07 11.30 -3.70
C GLY A 66 -8.55 11.35 -3.95
N SER A 67 -7.76 11.89 -3.01
CA SER A 67 -6.32 12.05 -3.19
C SER A 67 -5.58 10.71 -3.32
N VAL A 68 -6.03 9.68 -2.60
CA VAL A 68 -5.45 8.33 -2.67
C VAL A 68 -5.57 7.78 -4.08
N GLU A 69 -6.75 7.88 -4.70
CA GLU A 69 -7.05 7.40 -6.05
C GLU A 69 -6.24 8.15 -7.09
N MET A 70 -6.12 9.47 -6.97
CA MET A 70 -5.31 10.28 -7.90
C MET A 70 -3.83 9.91 -7.83
N ILE A 71 -3.27 9.77 -6.63
CA ILE A 71 -1.86 9.43 -6.42
C ILE A 71 -1.58 8.00 -6.89
N ALA A 72 -2.41 7.05 -6.47
CA ALA A 72 -2.29 5.65 -6.88
C ALA A 72 -2.36 5.49 -8.41
N ARG A 73 -3.25 6.23 -9.07
CA ARG A 73 -3.32 6.25 -10.54
C ARG A 73 -2.07 6.85 -11.19
N GLY A 74 -1.53 7.93 -10.64
CA GLY A 74 -0.28 8.52 -11.09
C GLY A 74 0.86 7.50 -11.05
N TRP A 75 1.09 6.89 -9.88
CA TRP A 75 2.13 5.87 -9.71
C TRP A 75 1.90 4.62 -10.56
N HIS A 76 0.64 4.19 -10.74
CA HIS A 76 0.33 3.06 -11.60
C HIS A 76 0.64 3.36 -13.07
N ASN A 77 0.38 4.57 -13.56
CA ASN A 77 0.73 4.94 -14.93
C ASN A 77 2.25 4.97 -15.17
N GLU A 78 3.03 5.34 -14.16
CA GLU A 78 4.50 5.44 -14.25
C GLU A 78 5.21 4.11 -14.04
N HIS A 79 4.73 3.29 -13.10
CA HIS A 79 5.44 2.08 -12.65
C HIS A 79 4.66 0.79 -12.85
N THR A 80 3.34 0.84 -13.11
CA THR A 80 2.43 -0.31 -13.04
C THR A 80 2.44 -0.95 -11.65
N ILE A 81 1.44 -0.61 -10.84
CA ILE A 81 1.17 -1.28 -9.56
C ILE A 81 0.48 -2.62 -9.82
N TYR A 82 0.99 -3.70 -9.22
CA TYR A 82 0.44 -5.06 -9.41
C TYR A 82 -0.39 -5.54 -8.23
N ARG A 83 -0.13 -5.01 -7.04
CA ARG A 83 -0.72 -5.47 -5.77
C ARG A 83 -1.01 -4.27 -4.88
N ILE A 84 -2.12 -4.33 -4.17
CA ILE A 84 -2.51 -3.33 -3.17
C ILE A 84 -2.71 -4.01 -1.82
N TYR A 85 -2.02 -3.51 -0.81
CA TYR A 85 -2.12 -3.92 0.58
C TYR A 85 -2.74 -2.81 1.43
N CYS A 86 -3.58 -3.20 2.39
CA CYS A 86 -4.02 -2.33 3.47
C CYS A 86 -4.22 -3.17 4.74
N ARG A 87 -3.88 -2.59 5.90
CA ARG A 87 -4.07 -3.24 7.21
C ARG A 87 -5.39 -2.83 7.87
N GLN A 88 -5.84 -1.62 7.59
CA GLN A 88 -6.97 -0.99 8.25
C GLN A 88 -8.26 -1.37 7.53
N GLU A 89 -9.29 -1.73 8.30
CA GLU A 89 -10.61 -2.08 7.76
C GLU A 89 -11.21 -0.92 6.96
N ASP A 90 -10.99 0.31 7.41
CA ASP A 90 -11.41 1.54 6.73
C ASP A 90 -10.85 1.66 5.31
N PHE A 91 -9.69 1.06 5.04
CA PHE A 91 -9.10 1.01 3.71
C PHE A 91 -9.48 -0.23 2.91
N LEU A 92 -10.11 -1.27 3.47
CA LEU A 92 -10.43 -2.49 2.70
C LEU A 92 -11.32 -2.19 1.50
N LEU A 93 -12.40 -1.43 1.72
CA LEU A 93 -13.31 -1.03 0.64
C LEU A 93 -12.60 -0.13 -0.38
N ARG A 94 -11.71 0.74 0.09
CA ARG A 94 -10.95 1.65 -0.77
C ARG A 94 -9.87 0.92 -1.58
N ALA A 95 -9.18 -0.04 -1.00
CA ALA A 95 -8.24 -0.92 -1.68
C ALA A 95 -8.94 -1.76 -2.74
N ALA A 96 -10.13 -2.29 -2.45
CA ALA A 96 -10.95 -2.98 -3.43
C ALA A 96 -11.36 -2.04 -4.60
N HIS A 97 -11.78 -0.82 -4.28
CA HIS A 97 -12.08 0.20 -5.29
C HIS A 97 -10.86 0.54 -6.16
N LEU A 98 -9.69 0.73 -5.57
CA LEU A 98 -8.45 1.02 -6.28
C LEU A 98 -8.03 -0.15 -7.19
N ARG A 99 -8.19 -1.40 -6.74
CA ARG A 99 -7.91 -2.56 -7.59
C ARG A 99 -8.77 -2.53 -8.85
N TRP A 100 -10.07 -2.27 -8.70
CA TRP A 100 -10.96 -2.10 -9.84
C TRP A 100 -10.56 -0.91 -10.74
N LEU A 101 -10.29 0.25 -10.14
CA LEU A 101 -9.88 1.49 -10.85
C LEU A 101 -8.61 1.29 -11.67
N LEU A 102 -7.65 0.54 -11.15
CA LEU A 102 -6.34 0.30 -11.77
C LEU A 102 -6.30 -0.98 -12.62
N GLY A 103 -7.43 -1.68 -12.79
CA GLY A 103 -7.48 -2.93 -13.55
C GLY A 103 -6.71 -4.09 -12.91
N ILE A 104 -6.44 -4.03 -11.61
CA ILE A 104 -5.75 -5.06 -10.83
C ILE A 104 -6.77 -6.13 -10.44
N ARG A 105 -6.62 -7.34 -10.98
CA ARG A 105 -7.57 -8.45 -10.78
C ARG A 105 -7.39 -9.19 -9.46
N GLU A 106 -6.21 -9.09 -8.85
CA GLU A 106 -5.82 -9.90 -7.69
C GLU A 106 -5.36 -9.02 -6.52
N GLY A 107 -5.69 -9.44 -5.30
CA GLY A 107 -5.11 -8.86 -4.08
C GLY A 107 -3.72 -9.43 -3.81
N MET A 108 -3.19 -9.20 -2.61
CA MET A 108 -2.14 -10.11 -2.11
C MET A 108 -2.80 -11.42 -1.70
N GLU A 109 -2.42 -12.50 -2.38
CA GLU A 109 -2.87 -13.84 -2.02
C GLU A 109 -2.16 -14.32 -0.74
N PRO A 110 -2.81 -15.16 0.10
CA PRO A 110 -2.21 -15.69 1.33
C PRO A 110 -0.90 -16.44 1.11
N GLU A 111 -0.71 -17.08 -0.05
CA GLU A 111 0.55 -17.74 -0.40
C GLU A 111 1.75 -16.80 -0.54
N ASN A 112 1.55 -15.47 -0.62
CA ASN A 112 2.64 -14.49 -0.69
C ASN A 112 3.09 -14.00 0.70
N THR A 113 2.51 -14.53 1.79
CA THR A 113 2.67 -14.00 3.16
C THR A 113 3.57 -14.87 4.05
N SER A 114 4.51 -15.60 3.47
CA SER A 114 5.40 -16.53 4.19
C SER A 114 6.69 -15.90 4.67
#